data_AF-A0A4V0NZQ0-F1
#
_entry.id   AF-A0A4V0NZQ0-F1
#
_cell.length_a   1.000
_cell.length_b   1.000
_cell.length_c   1.000
_cell.angle_alpha   90.00
_cell.angle_beta   90.00
_cell.angle_gamma   90.00
#
_symmetry.space_group_name_H-M   'P 1'
#
loop_
_entity.id
_entity.type
_entity.pdbx_description
1 polymer ?
#
loop_
_entity_poly.entity_id
_entity_poly.type
_entity_poly.pdbx_seq_one_letter_code
_entity_poly.pdbx_strand_id
1 'polypeptide(L)' 'MKEIILNFYYNYIYYKINFITNKYYIIYTKIYLTKLNIKYIIKMIFKKNYNFNNIKINYINVKNNYKKYYILIK' A
#
# COMPACT_ATOMS: atom_id res chain seq x y z
N MET A 1 4.34 -4.48 -14.55
CA MET A 1 4.56 -3.63 -13.36
C MET A 1 3.90 -2.29 -13.64
N LYS A 2 2.83 -1.93 -12.93
CA LYS A 2 2.12 -0.66 -13.15
C LYS A 2 2.35 0.23 -11.92
N GLU A 3 2.88 1.42 -12.14
CA GLU A 3 3.06 2.46 -11.13
C GLU A 3 1.91 3.46 -11.28
N ILE A 4 1.23 3.78 -10.19
CA ILE A 4 0.11 4.73 -10.21
C ILE A 4 0.30 5.66 -9.01
N ILE A 5 0.17 6.97 -9.27
CA ILE A 5 0.31 8.01 -8.27
C ILE A 5 -1.10 8.33 -7.76
N LEU A 6 -1.36 8.10 -6.46
CA LEU A 6 -2.58 8.56 -5.81
C LEU A 6 -2.21 9.79 -4.96
N ASN A 7 -2.62 10.98 -5.40
CA ASN A 7 -2.41 12.19 -4.61
C ASN A 7 -3.66 12.50 -3.78
N PHE A 8 -3.64 12.15 -2.49
CA PHE A 8 -4.66 12.59 -1.55
C PHE A 8 -4.11 13.76 -0.71
N TYR A 9 -4.77 14.93 -0.81
CA TYR A 9 -4.61 16.08 0.10
C TYR A 9 -3.16 16.29 0.61
N TYR A 10 -2.26 16.73 -0.28
CA TYR A 10 -0.85 17.06 0.00
C TYR A 10 0.04 15.92 0.54
N ASN A 11 -0.50 14.71 0.68
CA ASN A 11 0.25 13.53 1.06
C ASN A 11 0.44 12.63 -0.15
N TYR A 12 1.63 12.74 -0.74
CA TYR A 12 2.03 11.89 -1.85
C TYR A 12 2.08 10.43 -1.40
N ILE A 13 1.09 9.63 -1.82
CA ILE A 13 1.04 8.18 -1.65
C ILE A 13 1.40 7.57 -2.99
N TYR A 14 2.60 6.99 -3.06
CA TYR A 14 3.04 6.25 -4.24
C TYR A 14 2.78 4.78 -4.01
N TYR A 15 2.23 4.08 -4.99
CA TYR A 15 2.09 2.64 -4.88
C TYR A 15 2.55 1.90 -6.13
N LYS A 16 3.16 0.74 -5.89
CA LYS A 16 3.66 -0.18 -6.91
C LYS A 16 2.96 -1.51 -6.75
N ILE A 17 2.41 -2.02 -7.85
CA ILE A 17 1.68 -3.29 -7.86
C ILE A 17 2.40 -4.31 -8.73
N ASN A 18 2.54 -5.52 -8.18
CA ASN A 18 2.87 -6.69 -8.97
C ASN A 18 1.75 -7.75 -8.82
N PHE A 19 1.23 -8.22 -9.95
CA PHE A 19 0.19 -9.24 -10.02
C PHE A 19 0.67 -10.57 -10.61
N ILE A 20 1.90 -10.63 -11.13
CA ILE A 20 2.35 -11.72 -12.00
C ILE A 20 2.79 -12.95 -11.21
N THR A 21 3.56 -12.78 -10.13
CA THR A 21 4.17 -13.91 -9.40
C THR A 21 3.79 -13.98 -7.92
N ASN A 22 3.55 -12.84 -7.28
CA ASN A 22 3.04 -12.73 -5.92
C ASN A 22 2.15 -11.48 -5.91
N LYS A 23 0.90 -11.58 -5.41
CA LYS A 23 -0.02 -10.43 -5.30
C LYS A 23 0.46 -9.51 -4.19
N TYR A 24 1.45 -8.68 -4.49
CA TYR A 24 2.02 -7.75 -3.53
C TYR A 24 1.89 -6.29 -3.99
N TYR A 25 1.77 -5.44 -2.97
CA TYR A 25 1.65 -4.00 -3.09
C TYR A 25 2.73 -3.37 -2.23
N ILE A 26 3.34 -2.33 -2.76
CA ILE A 26 4.26 -1.49 -2.00
C ILE A 26 3.66 -0.10 -1.97
N ILE A 27 3.44 0.44 -0.78
CA ILE A 27 2.98 1.81 -0.59
C ILE A 27 4.13 2.62 0.03
N TYR A 28 4.39 3.79 -0.52
CA TYR A 28 5.33 4.77 0.01
C TYR A 28 4.56 6.03 0.42
N THR A 29 4.78 6.50 1.65
CA THR A 29 4.10 7.68 2.21
C THR A 29 5.07 8.54 3.00
N LYS A 30 4.81 9.85 3.09
CA LYS A 30 5.52 10.71 4.07
C LYS A 30 4.93 10.57 5.50
N ILE A 31 3.61 10.39 5.60
CA ILE A 31 2.90 10.26 6.89
C ILE A 31 2.86 8.80 7.36
N TYR A 32 2.82 8.59 8.67
CA TYR A 32 2.57 7.27 9.24
C TYR A 32 1.15 6.79 8.92
N LEU A 33 1.04 5.61 8.32
CA LEU A 33 -0.24 4.92 8.16
C LEU A 33 -0.36 3.75 9.13
N THR A 34 -1.48 3.68 9.82
CA THR A 34 -1.86 2.49 10.58
C THR A 34 -2.24 1.35 9.65
N LYS A 35 -2.25 0.11 10.17
CA LYS A 35 -2.70 -1.06 9.40
C LYS A 35 -4.14 -0.90 8.89
N LEU A 36 -5.02 -0.25 9.65
CA LEU A 36 -6.41 0.03 9.24
C LEU A 36 -6.45 0.99 8.05
N ASN A 37 -5.65 2.08 8.09
CA ASN A 37 -5.58 3.04 6.98
C ASN A 37 -5.13 2.35 5.68
N ILE A 38 -4.13 1.48 5.77
CA ILE A 38 -3.62 0.73 4.61
C ILE A 38 -4.68 -0.21 4.05
N LYS A 39 -5.43 -0.93 4.91
CA LYS A 39 -6.56 -1.76 4.48
C LYS A 39 -7.61 -0.93 3.74
N TYR A 40 -7.93 0.25 4.24
CA TYR A 40 -8.88 1.17 3.58
C TYR A 40 -8.37 1.64 2.21
N ILE A 41 -7.10 2.06 2.11
CA ILE A 41 -6.49 2.49 0.84
C ILE A 41 -6.55 1.37 -0.20
N ILE A 42 -6.22 0.13 0.18
CA ILE A 42 -6.32 -1.04 -0.71
C ILE A 42 -7.77 -1.23 -1.18
N LYS A 43 -8.75 -1.13 -0.26
CA LYS A 43 -10.18 -1.23 -0.60
C LYS A 43 -10.57 -0.22 -1.69
N MET A 44 -10.15 1.03 -1.51
CA MET A 44 -10.48 2.13 -2.42
C MET A 44 -9.82 1.98 -3.79
N ILE A 45 -8.55 1.56 -3.84
CA ILE A 45 -7.82 1.36 -5.11
C ILE A 45 -8.46 0.27 -5.96
N PHE A 46 -8.82 -0.86 -5.36
CA PHE A 46 -9.33 -2.01 -6.11
C PHE A 46 -10.85 -2.05 -6.25
N LYS A 47 -11.57 -1.22 -5.50
CA LYS A 47 -13.04 -1.26 -5.41
C LYS A 47 -13.59 -2.68 -5.18
N LYS A 48 -12.81 -3.52 -4.49
CA LYS A 48 -13.12 -4.94 -4.22
C LYS A 48 -13.23 -5.18 -2.73
N ASN A 49 -14.16 -6.05 -2.36
CA ASN A 49 -14.24 -6.61 -1.02
C ASN A 49 -13.15 -7.68 -0.88
N TYR A 50 -11.94 -7.27 -0.50
CA TYR A 50 -10.92 -8.23 -0.11
C TYR A 50 -11.23 -8.79 1.27
N ASN A 51 -10.98 -10.09 1.45
CA ASN A 51 -10.97 -10.69 2.77
C ASN A 51 -9.70 -10.22 3.50
N PHE A 52 -9.82 -9.14 4.28
CA PHE A 52 -8.69 -8.46 4.92
C PHE A 52 -7.88 -9.33 5.89
N ASN A 53 -8.41 -10.49 6.28
CA ASN A 53 -7.71 -11.48 7.09
C ASN A 53 -6.54 -12.13 6.35
N ASN A 54 -6.55 -12.11 5.02
CA ASN A 54 -5.49 -12.67 4.18
C ASN A 54 -4.39 -11.66 3.84
N ILE A 55 -4.48 -10.42 4.33
CA ILE A 55 -3.54 -9.34 4.01
C ILE A 55 -2.50 -9.22 5.11
N LYS A 56 -1.23 -9.52 4.77
CA LYS A 56 -0.08 -9.29 5.65
C LYS A 56 0.55 -7.93 5.30
N ILE A 57 0.69 -7.07 6.30
CA ILE A 57 1.25 -5.71 6.15
C ILE A 57 2.50 -5.60 7.01
N ASN A 58 3.64 -5.33 6.36
CA ASN A 58 4.92 -5.09 7.01
C ASN A 58 5.37 -3.64 6.76
N TYR A 59 5.82 -2.98 7.82
CA TYR A 59 6.35 -1.62 7.77
C TYR A 59 7.88 -1.64 7.74
N ILE A 60 8.47 -0.82 6.88
CA ILE A 60 9.91 -0.60 6.79
C ILE A 60 10.16 0.91 6.74
N ASN A 61 11.01 1.39 7.65
CA ASN A 61 11.45 2.78 7.63
C ASN A 61 12.57 2.94 6.59
N VAL A 62 12.43 3.85 5.63
CA VAL A 62 13.42 4.08 4.57
C VAL A 62 14.15 5.39 4.85
N LYS A 63 15.46 5.45 4.57
CA LYS A 63 16.36 6.59 4.89
C LYS A 63 15.95 7.96 4.33
N ASN A 64 14.96 8.06 3.44
CA ASN A 64 14.61 9.29 2.74
C ASN A 64 13.34 9.99 3.27
N ASN A 65 13.02 9.88 4.56
CA ASN A 65 11.78 10.38 5.20
C ASN A 65 10.48 9.77 4.64
N TYR A 66 10.58 8.74 3.81
CA TYR A 66 9.45 7.97 3.32
C TYR A 66 9.29 6.68 4.11
N LYS A 67 8.05 6.40 4.45
CA LYS A 67 7.58 5.19 5.09
C LYS A 67 7.17 4.21 4.01
N LYS A 68 7.71 2.99 4.07
CA LYS A 68 7.44 1.95 3.10
C LYS A 68 6.61 0.84 3.73
N TYR A 69 5.53 0.48 3.08
CA TYR A 69 4.65 -0.59 3.50
C TYR A 69 4.63 -1.68 2.44
N TYR A 70 5.06 -2.88 2.82
CA TYR A 70 4.91 -4.08 2.02
C TYR A 70 3.62 -4.77 2.41
N ILE A 71 2.78 -5.01 1.42
CA ILE A 71 1.47 -5.62 1.58
C ILE A 71 1.46 -6.87 0.73
N LEU A 72 1.28 -8.01 1.35
CA LEU A 72 1.10 -9.29 0.68
C LEU A 72 -0.36 -9.71 0.83
N ILE A 73 -1.03 -9.96 -0.29
CA ILE A 73 -2.37 -10.56 -0.30
C ILE A 73 -2.20 -12.05 -0.57
N LYS A 74 -2.61 -12.88 0.40
CA LYS A 74 -2.74 -14.33 0.22
C LYS A 74 -4.04 -14.69 -0.48
#